data_AF-A0A416VUN9-F1
#
_entry.id   AF-A0A416VUN9-F1
#
_cell.length_a   1.000
_cell.length_b   1.000
_cell.length_c   1.000
_cell.angle_alpha   90.00
_cell.angle_beta   90.00
_cell.angle_gamma   90.00
#
_symmetry.space_group_name_H-M   'P 1'
#
loop_
_entity.id
_entity.type
_entity.pdbx_description
1 polymer ?
#
loop_
_entity_poly.entity_id
_entity_poly.type
_entity_poly.pdbx_seq_one_letter_code
_entity_poly.pdbx_strand_id
1 'polypeptide(L)'
;MRLIDADKIDFNEVFVGASKFAEDTRQAGKMLIDAQPTAYDVDKVVYEINNKIQELDDKQKLFIENGLFNMADKMASKIGIYIECREIVEKAGEEDVSTRNFI
;
A
#
# COMPACT_ATOMS: atom_id res chain seq x y z
N MET A 1 -1.66 0.75 4.92
CA MET A 1 -1.24 -0.09 6.06
C MET A 1 -0.36 0.75 6.98
N ARG A 2 -0.82 1.02 8.20
CA ARG A 2 -0.22 1.98 9.15
C ARG A 2 0.60 1.26 10.22
N LEU A 3 1.53 1.96 10.88
CA LEU A 3 2.34 1.41 12.00
C LEU A 3 1.50 1.08 13.23
N ILE A 4 0.32 1.70 13.33
CA ILE A 4 -0.63 1.53 14.42
C ILE A 4 -1.85 0.74 13.91
N ASP A 5 -2.40 -0.10 14.77
CA ASP A 5 -3.68 -0.77 14.55
C ASP A 5 -4.84 0.22 14.77
N ALA A 6 -4.91 1.25 13.91
CA ALA A 6 -5.89 2.32 13.94
C ALA A 6 -7.34 1.81 14.07
N ASP A 7 -7.65 0.70 13.39
CA ASP A 7 -8.98 0.10 13.35
C ASP A 7 -9.41 -0.50 14.69
N LYS A 8 -8.49 -0.63 15.65
CA LYS A 8 -8.75 -1.11 17.02
C LYS A 8 -8.96 0.02 18.03
N ILE A 9 -8.83 1.29 17.62
CA ILE A 9 -9.01 2.44 18.52
C ILE A 9 -10.51 2.79 18.59
N ASP A 10 -11.15 2.56 19.74
CA ASP A 10 -12.46 3.15 20.03
C ASP A 10 -12.32 4.54 20.63
N PHE A 11 -12.51 5.54 19.78
CA PHE A 11 -12.44 6.95 20.19
C PHE A 11 -13.52 7.35 21.20
N ASN A 12 -14.59 6.57 21.37
CA ASN A 12 -15.61 6.82 22.39
C ASN A 12 -15.15 6.42 23.79
N GLU A 13 -14.20 5.48 23.90
CA GLU A 13 -13.56 5.10 25.16
C GLU A 13 -12.37 6.00 25.50
N VAL A 14 -11.64 6.48 24.47
CA VAL A 14 -10.47 7.37 24.65
C VAL A 14 -10.90 8.79 25.01
N PHE A 15 -11.94 9.32 24.35
CA PHE A 15 -12.49 10.64 24.62
C PHE A 15 -13.96 10.50 25.05
N VAL A 16 -14.16 10.35 26.36
CA VAL A 16 -15.47 10.16 26.97
C VAL A 16 -16.27 11.47 27.04
N GLY A 17 -17.60 11.34 26.93
CA GLY A 17 -18.54 12.45 27.05
C GLY A 17 -19.15 12.93 25.74
N ALA A 18 -20.28 13.61 25.85
CA ALA A 18 -21.10 14.10 24.73
C ALA A 18 -20.94 15.61 24.47
N SER A 19 -19.93 16.26 25.06
CA SER A 19 -19.68 17.67 24.82
C SER A 19 -19.17 17.88 23.39
N LYS A 20 -19.44 19.07 22.83
CA LYS A 20 -18.89 19.48 21.53
C LYS A 20 -17.36 19.38 21.49
N PHE A 21 -16.71 19.69 22.60
CA PHE A 21 -15.26 19.50 22.75
C PHE A 21 -14.82 18.04 22.62
N ALA A 22 -15.55 17.08 23.23
CA ALA A 22 -15.26 15.66 23.10
C ALA A 22 -15.49 15.16 21.66
N GLU A 23 -16.52 15.66 20.99
CA GLU A 23 -16.78 15.36 19.57
C GLU A 23 -15.67 15.88 18.65
N ASP A 24 -15.29 17.16 18.79
CA ASP A 24 -14.22 17.80 18.02
C ASP A 24 -12.89 17.06 18.22
N THR A 25 -12.60 16.63 19.45
CA THR A 25 -11.37 15.89 19.77
C THR A 25 -11.36 14.48 19.16
N ARG A 26 -12.50 13.77 19.14
CA ARG A 26 -12.62 12.48 18.44
C ARG A 26 -12.42 12.63 16.94
N GLN A 27 -12.97 13.69 16.35
CA GLN A 27 -12.81 13.97 14.92
C GLN A 27 -11.35 14.30 14.58
N ALA A 28 -10.71 15.16 15.36
CA ALA A 28 -9.28 15.47 15.21
C ALA A 28 -8.41 14.21 15.34
N GLY A 29 -8.72 13.34 16.31
CA GLY A 29 -8.06 12.04 16.49
C GLY A 29 -8.16 11.16 15.24
N LYS A 30 -9.35 11.01 14.65
CA LYS A 30 -9.53 10.26 13.40
C LYS A 30 -8.70 10.84 12.26
N MET A 31 -8.75 12.16 12.06
CA MET A 31 -7.99 12.85 11.01
C MET A 31 -6.47 12.63 11.17
N LEU A 32 -5.94 12.65 12.39
CA LEU A 32 -4.52 12.41 12.66
C LEU A 32 -4.09 10.97 12.34
N ILE A 33 -4.97 10.01 12.59
CA ILE A 33 -4.74 8.59 12.32
C ILE A 33 -4.82 8.31 10.81
N ASP A 34 -5.74 8.96 10.11
CA ASP A 34 -5.89 8.85 8.65
C ASP A 34 -4.76 9.53 7.88
N ALA A 35 -4.15 10.58 8.45
CA ALA A 35 -2.96 11.24 7.92
C ALA A 35 -1.62 10.59 8.34
N GLN A 36 -1.64 9.41 8.97
CA GLN A 36 -0.41 8.68 9.26
C GLN A 36 0.12 8.03 7.97
N PRO A 37 1.42 8.21 7.67
CA PRO A 37 2.01 7.58 6.50
C PRO A 37 1.98 6.06 6.61
N THR A 38 2.13 5.41 5.46
CA THR A 38 2.34 3.97 5.41
C THR A 38 3.57 3.56 6.22
N ALA A 39 3.51 2.38 6.82
CA ALA A 39 4.57 1.87 7.70
C ALA A 39 5.89 1.56 6.98
N TYR A 40 5.90 1.62 5.65
CA TYR A 40 7.03 1.29 4.80
C TYR A 40 7.21 2.37 3.74
N ASP A 41 8.45 2.54 3.30
CA ASP A 41 8.81 3.43 2.21
C ASP A 41 8.26 2.86 0.89
N VAL A 42 7.22 3.53 0.37
CA VAL A 42 6.50 3.12 -0.85
C VAL A 42 7.46 3.06 -2.04
N ASP A 43 8.32 4.06 -2.21
CA ASP A 43 9.26 4.13 -3.34
C ASP A 43 10.26 2.97 -3.28
N LYS A 44 10.77 2.67 -2.08
CA LYS A 44 11.67 1.53 -1.89
C LYS A 44 10.99 0.19 -2.20
N VAL A 45 9.75 -0.01 -1.75
CA VAL A 45 8.99 -1.24 -2.01
C VAL A 45 8.68 -1.39 -3.50
N VAL A 46 8.24 -0.31 -4.15
CA VAL A 46 7.99 -0.28 -5.60
C VAL A 46 9.27 -0.59 -6.39
N TYR A 47 10.42 -0.04 -5.97
CA TYR A 47 11.72 -0.34 -6.57
C TYR A 47 12.07 -1.84 -6.49
N GLU A 48 11.91 -2.46 -5.31
CA GLU A 48 12.17 -3.89 -5.13
C GLU A 48 11.22 -4.77 -5.96
N ILE A 49 9.94 -4.41 -6.06
CA ILE A 49 8.96 -5.11 -6.91
C ILE A 49 9.34 -5.00 -8.39
N ASN A 50 9.70 -3.80 -8.87
CA ASN A 50 10.11 -3.59 -10.26
C ASN A 50 11.36 -4.40 -10.62
N ASN A 51 12.34 -4.48 -9.70
CA ASN A 51 13.52 -5.34 -9.90
C ASN A 51 13.14 -6.82 -10.05
N LYS A 52 12.18 -7.31 -9.26
CA LYS A 52 11.70 -8.69 -9.38
C LYS A 52 10.90 -8.93 -10.66
N ILE A 53 10.12 -7.95 -11.12
CA ILE A 53 9.42 -8.02 -12.42
C ILE A 53 10.44 -8.17 -13.55
N GLN A 54 11.49 -7.33 -13.58
CA GLN A 54 12.57 -7.44 -14.57
C GLN A 54 13.29 -8.79 -14.46
N GLU A 55 13.59 -9.21 -13.22
CA GLU A 55 13.89 -10.58 -12.75
C GLU A 55 13.28 -11.69 -13.61
N LEU A 56 11.96 -11.65 -13.64
CA LEU A 56 11.08 -12.67 -14.21
C LEU A 56 10.87 -12.48 -15.71
N ASP A 57 10.83 -11.23 -16.19
CA ASP A 57 10.68 -10.91 -17.61
C ASP A 57 11.89 -11.40 -18.41
N ASP A 58 13.11 -11.19 -17.90
CA ASP A 58 14.34 -11.70 -18.52
C ASP A 58 14.35 -13.23 -18.59
N LYS A 59 13.90 -13.89 -17.51
CA LYS A 59 13.76 -15.36 -17.47
C LYS A 59 12.68 -15.86 -18.43
N GLN A 60 11.56 -15.15 -18.52
CA GLN A 60 10.47 -15.48 -19.43
C GLN A 60 10.96 -15.44 -20.88
N LYS A 61 11.67 -14.38 -21.28
CA LYS A 61 12.28 -14.24 -22.61
C LYS A 61 13.24 -15.38 -22.91
N LEU A 62 14.14 -15.70 -21.98
CA LEU A 62 15.04 -16.84 -22.11
C LEU A 62 14.29 -18.17 -22.33
N PHE A 63 13.20 -18.41 -21.60
CA PHE A 63 12.40 -19.62 -21.80
C PHE A 63 11.68 -19.64 -23.15
N ILE A 64 11.17 -18.50 -23.63
CA ILE A 64 10.56 -18.40 -24.96
C ILE A 64 11.59 -18.70 -26.05
N GLU A 65 12.78 -18.10 -25.96
CA GLU A 65 13.88 -18.32 -26.92
C GLU A 65 14.31 -19.79 -26.99
N ASN A 66 14.25 -20.50 -25.86
CA ASN A 66 14.57 -21.93 -25.77
C ASN A 66 13.36 -22.86 -26.04
N GLY A 67 12.20 -22.32 -26.42
CA GLY A 67 10.98 -23.10 -26.69
C GLY A 67 10.33 -23.74 -25.45
N LEU A 68 10.69 -23.28 -24.25
CA LEU A 68 10.17 -23.77 -22.97
C LEU A 68 8.91 -23.02 -22.54
N PHE A 69 7.87 -23.05 -23.37
CA PHE A 69 6.65 -22.23 -23.20
C PHE A 69 5.94 -22.46 -21.85
N ASN A 70 5.85 -23.70 -21.36
CA ASN A 70 5.26 -23.98 -20.05
C ASN A 70 5.99 -23.29 -18.88
N MET A 71 7.30 -23.04 -19.01
CA MET A 71 8.06 -22.30 -18.00
C MET A 71 7.90 -20.79 -18.21
N ALA A 72 7.85 -20.33 -19.46
CA ALA A 72 7.56 -18.94 -19.79
C ALA A 72 6.19 -18.50 -19.26
N ASP A 73 5.14 -19.31 -19.45
CA ASP A 73 3.78 -19.02 -18.97
C ASP A 73 3.74 -18.89 -17.45
N LYS A 74 4.47 -19.75 -16.73
CA LYS A 74 4.60 -19.64 -15.26
C LYS A 74 5.29 -18.35 -14.83
N MET A 75 6.29 -17.88 -15.59
CA MET A 75 6.91 -16.57 -15.30
C MET A 75 5.92 -15.44 -15.59
N ALA A 76 5.16 -15.52 -16.68
CA ALA A 76 4.10 -14.55 -17.02
C ALA A 76 3.08 -14.39 -15.90
N SER A 77 2.58 -15.50 -15.35
CA SER A 77 1.63 -15.46 -14.23
C SER A 77 2.22 -14.81 -12.99
N LYS A 78 3.50 -15.08 -12.69
CA LYS A 78 4.20 -14.43 -11.56
C LYS A 78 4.38 -12.94 -11.80
N ILE A 79 4.74 -12.52 -13.01
CA ILE A 79 4.85 -11.11 -13.38
C ILE A 79 3.52 -10.39 -13.13
N GLY A 80 2.40 -10.97 -13.57
CA GLY A 80 1.06 -10.43 -13.31
C GLY A 80 0.79 -10.19 -11.83
N ILE A 81 1.11 -11.17 -10.97
CA ILE A 81 0.97 -11.03 -9.51
C ILE A 81 1.81 -9.87 -8.97
N TYR A 82 3.07 -9.73 -9.40
CA TYR A 82 3.93 -8.64 -8.94
C TYR A 82 3.46 -7.26 -9.41
N ILE A 83 2.87 -7.18 -10.62
CA ILE A 83 2.23 -5.94 -11.11
C ILE A 83 1.04 -5.57 -10.22
N GLU A 84 0.16 -6.52 -9.91
CA GLU A 84 -0.97 -6.29 -9.00
C GLU A 84 -0.48 -5.86 -7.60
N CYS A 85 0.57 -6.49 -7.08
CA CYS A 85 1.18 -6.06 -5.82
C CYS A 85 1.71 -4.62 -5.87
N ARG A 86 2.36 -4.22 -6.97
CA ARG A 86 2.85 -2.84 -7.14
C ARG A 86 1.69 -1.84 -7.11
N GLU A 87 0.62 -2.12 -7.84
CA GLU A 87 -0.56 -1.24 -7.89
C GLU A 87 -1.22 -1.07 -6.50
N ILE A 88 -1.28 -2.15 -5.71
CA ILE A 88 -1.81 -2.09 -4.34
C ILE A 88 -0.94 -1.19 -3.47
N VAL A 89 0.39 -1.32 -3.58
CA VAL A 89 1.36 -0.52 -2.82
C VAL A 89 1.27 0.96 -3.20
N GLU A 90 1.21 1.26 -4.49
CA GLU A 90 1.09 2.63 -5.02
C GLU A 90 -0.22 3.28 -4.54
N LYS A 91 -1.37 2.60 -4.67
CA LYS A 91 -2.66 3.10 -4.18
C LYS A 91 -2.66 3.34 -2.67
N ALA A 92 -2.07 2.43 -1.90
CA ALA A 92 -1.95 2.58 -0.45
C ALA A 92 -1.04 3.76 -0.05
N GLY A 93 -0.13 4.20 -0.93
CA GLY A 93 0.68 5.40 -0.75
C GLY A 93 0.00 6.70 -1.19
N GLU A 94 -0.88 6.65 -2.20
CA GLU A 94 -1.59 7.83 -2.73
C GLU A 94 -2.69 8.37 -1.80
N GLU A 95 -3.33 7.52 -0.98
CA GLU A 95 -4.37 7.93 -0.03
C GLU A 95 -3.88 9.00 0.98
N ASP A 96 -2.57 9.16 1.17
CA ASP A 96 -1.95 10.10 2.11
C ASP A 96 -1.67 11.50 1.51
N VAL A 97 -1.85 11.70 0.19
CA VAL A 97 -1.48 12.98 -0.49
C VAL A 97 -2.69 13.90 -0.71
N SER A 98 -3.91 13.36 -0.78
CA SER A 98 -5.14 14.11 -1.10
C SER A 98 -5.59 15.11 -0.02
N THR A 99 -5.17 14.93 1.24
CA THR A 99 -5.54 15.82 2.36
C THR A 99 -4.66 17.07 2.51
N ARG A 100 -3.62 17.25 1.68
CA ARG A 100 -2.69 18.39 1.78
C ARG A 100 -3.21 19.73 1.21
N ASN A 101 -4.42 19.79 0.65
CA ASN A 101 -5.00 21.00 0.04
C ASN A 101 -6.19 21.59 0.81
N PHE A 102 -6.06 21.75 2.12
CA PHE A 102 -6.92 22.68 2.88
C PHE A 102 -6.05 23.65 3.69
N ILE A 103 -5.62 24.72 3.00
CA ILE A 103 -5.25 26.01 3.60
C ILE A 103 -6.50 26.89 3.57
#